data_AF-A0A2I0HGN7-F1
#
_entry.id   AF-A0A2I0HGN7-F1
#
_cell.length_a   1.000
_cell.length_b   1.000
_cell.length_c   1.000
_cell.angle_alpha   90.00
_cell.angle_beta   90.00
_cell.angle_gamma   90.00
#
_symmetry.space_group_name_H-M   'P 1'
#
loop_
_entity.id
_entity.type
_entity.pdbx_description
1 polymer ?
#
loop_
_entity_poly.entity_id
_entity_poly.type
_entity_poly.pdbx_seq_one_letter_code
_entity_poly.pdbx_strand_id
1 'polypeptide(L)' 'TPGEDPFVAGRYAVNYVRGLQDVEEAESMSNLDERPLKVSACCKHYAAYDVEKWLGVDRFHFDAR' A
#
# COMPACT_ATOMS: atom_id res chain seq x y z
N THR A 1 9.76 1.78 1.07
CA THR A 1 9.13 1.06 -0.08
C THR A 1 9.90 -0.23 -0.33
N PRO A 2 9.35 -1.19 -1.08
CA PRO A 2 10.07 -2.39 -1.54
C PRO A 2 10.99 -2.04 -2.74
N GLY A 3 11.90 -1.09 -2.54
CA GLY A 3 12.80 -0.57 -3.57
C GLY A 3 12.34 0.75 -4.21
N GLU A 4 13.14 1.21 -5.17
CA GLU A 4 12.96 2.46 -5.92
C GLU A 4 12.09 2.29 -7.18
N ASP A 5 11.99 1.08 -7.73
CA ASP A 5 11.22 0.81 -8.93
C ASP A 5 9.70 0.79 -8.62
N PRO A 6 8.90 1.69 -9.22
CA PRO A 6 7.46 1.77 -8.94
C PRO A 6 6.71 0.53 -9.39
N PHE A 7 7.20 -0.20 -10.41
CA PHE A 7 6.54 -1.41 -10.88
C PHE A 7 6.70 -2.56 -9.88
N VAL A 8 7.92 -2.80 -9.39
CA VAL A 8 8.20 -3.73 -8.29
C VAL A 8 7.41 -3.35 -7.05
N ALA A 9 7.34 -2.05 -6.71
CA ALA A 9 6.55 -1.60 -5.57
C ALA A 9 5.05 -1.87 -5.71
N GLY A 10 4.49 -1.65 -6.90
CA GLY A 10 3.10 -2.01 -7.19
C GLY A 10 2.85 -3.51 -7.08
N ARG A 11 3.73 -4.35 -7.66
CA ARG A 11 3.62 -5.81 -7.58
C ARG A 11 3.70 -6.31 -6.14
N TYR A 12 4.61 -5.77 -5.33
CA TYR A 12 4.70 -6.09 -3.92
C TYR A 12 3.41 -5.71 -3.19
N ALA A 13 2.91 -4.48 -3.39
CA ALA A 13 1.72 -3.98 -2.70
C ALA A 13 0.49 -4.84 -2.99
N VAL A 14 0.25 -5.23 -4.24
CA VAL A 14 -0.89 -6.09 -4.62
C VAL A 14 -0.81 -7.44 -3.90
N ASN A 15 0.35 -8.11 -3.93
CA ASN A 15 0.50 -9.41 -3.28
C ASN A 15 0.40 -9.30 -1.75
N TYR A 16 0.95 -8.23 -1.17
CA TYR A 16 0.90 -7.99 0.28
C TYR A 16 -0.52 -7.73 0.77
N VAL A 17 -1.27 -6.86 0.07
CA VAL A 17 -2.68 -6.57 0.40
C VAL A 17 -3.55 -7.82 0.26
N ARG A 18 -3.36 -8.61 -0.80
CA ARG A 18 -4.09 -9.88 -0.97
C ARG A 18 -3.78 -10.87 0.14
N GLY A 19 -2.51 -11.06 0.50
CA GLY A 19 -2.13 -11.96 1.60
C GLY A 19 -2.70 -11.54 2.97
N LEU A 20 -2.96 -10.25 3.17
CA LEU A 20 -3.61 -9.72 4.37
C LEU A 20 -5.14 -9.85 4.34
N GLN A 21 -5.77 -9.54 3.20
CA GLN A 21 -7.23 -9.40 3.10
C GLN A 21 -7.95 -10.67 2.65
N ASP A 22 -7.32 -11.49 1.81
CA ASP A 22 -7.93 -12.66 1.17
C ASP A 22 -8.13 -13.80 2.20
N VAL A 23 -9.23 -14.54 2.02
CA VAL A 23 -9.57 -15.77 2.75
C VAL A 23 -9.77 -16.85 1.70
N GLU A 24 -9.11 -18.01 1.86
CA GLU A 24 -9.02 -19.05 0.83
C GLU A 24 -10.40 -19.51 0.30
N GLU A 25 -11.38 -19.63 1.21
CA GLU A 25 -12.74 -20.07 0.91
C GLU A 25 -13.55 -19.05 0.08
N ALA A 26 -13.09 -17.80 0.03
CA ALA A 26 -13.79 -16.68 -0.58
C ALA A 26 -13.11 -16.13 -1.85
N GLU A 27 -12.07 -16.80 -2.36
CA GLU A 27 -11.35 -16.37 -3.57
C GLU A 27 -12.20 -16.46 -4.85
N SER A 28 -13.20 -17.35 -4.88
CA SER A 28 -14.07 -17.60 -6.04
C SER A 28 -15.39 -16.84 -5.99
N MET A 29 -15.62 -16.00 -4.97
CA MET A 29 -16.84 -15.20 -4.86
C MET A 29 -16.91 -14.16 -5.98
N SER A 30 -18.04 -14.13 -6.68
CA SER A 30 -18.27 -13.19 -7.80
C SER A 30 -18.56 -11.77 -7.34
N ASN A 31 -19.15 -11.61 -6.14
CA ASN A 31 -19.37 -10.31 -5.51
C ASN A 31 -18.25 -10.01 -4.49
N LEU A 32 -17.41 -9.04 -4.81
CA LEU A 32 -16.29 -8.65 -3.95
C LEU A 32 -16.73 -7.94 -2.65
N ASP A 33 -17.91 -7.31 -2.65
CA ASP A 33 -18.43 -6.59 -1.47
C ASP A 33 -18.93 -7.55 -0.38
N GLU A 34 -19.27 -8.78 -0.76
CA GLU A 34 -19.68 -9.84 0.16
C GLU A 34 -18.50 -10.67 0.68
N ARG A 35 -17.29 -10.41 0.16
CA ARG A 35 -16.13 -11.21 0.50
C ARG A 35 -15.68 -10.91 1.94
N PRO A 36 -15.58 -11.91 2.83
CA PRO A 36 -15.03 -11.70 4.16
C PRO A 36 -13.60 -11.17 4.09
N LEU A 37 -13.24 -10.30 5.04
CA LEU A 37 -11.86 -9.83 5.22
C LEU A 37 -11.20 -10.63 6.33
N LYS A 38 -10.00 -11.15 6.06
CA LYS A 38 -9.15 -11.71 7.12
C LYS A 38 -8.66 -10.60 8.06
N VAL A 39 -7.99 -9.58 7.52
CA VAL A 39 -7.70 -8.30 8.19
C VAL A 39 -7.74 -7.16 7.18
N SER A 40 -7.99 -5.92 7.63
CA SER A 40 -7.92 -4.74 6.76
C SER A 40 -6.47 -4.35 6.44
N ALA A 41 -6.17 -4.02 5.20
CA ALA A 41 -4.89 -3.41 4.81
C ALA A 41 -5.06 -1.92 4.47
N CYS A 42 -4.00 -1.14 4.62
CA CYS A 42 -3.98 0.27 4.23
C CYS A 42 -2.65 0.60 3.55
N CYS A 43 -2.71 0.96 2.26
CA CYS A 43 -1.56 1.45 1.52
C CYS A 43 -1.17 2.84 2.03
N LYS A 44 0.11 3.02 2.33
CA LYS A 44 0.67 4.30 2.76
C LYS A 44 2.09 4.47 2.22
N HIS A 45 2.59 5.69 2.09
CA HIS A 45 1.93 6.96 2.35
C HIS A 45 1.59 7.61 1.00
N TYR A 46 0.29 7.77 0.71
CA TYR A 46 -0.16 8.34 -0.55
C TYR A 46 -0.14 9.87 -0.45
N ALA A 47 0.70 10.61 -1.18
CA ALA A 47 1.77 10.18 -2.09
C ALA A 47 3.06 11.01 -1.86
N ALA A 48 4.16 10.58 -2.49
CA ALA A 48 5.45 11.28 -2.48
C ALA A 48 6.06 11.57 -1.10
N TYR A 49 5.84 10.67 -0.12
CA TYR A 49 6.53 10.74 1.16
C TYR A 49 7.68 9.74 1.19
N ASP A 50 8.87 10.24 0.87
CA ASP A 50 10.15 9.52 0.87
C ASP A 50 11.28 10.26 1.62
N VAL A 51 11.02 11.47 2.14
CA VAL A 51 11.98 12.29 2.89
C VAL A 51 11.47 12.58 4.31
N GLU A 52 12.33 12.37 5.32
CA GLU A 52 12.02 12.69 6.73
C GLU A 52 12.47 14.10 7.13
N LYS A 53 13.78 14.38 7.05
CA LYS A 53 14.39 15.68 7.37
C LYS A 53 15.67 15.85 6.58
N TRP A 54 15.64 16.66 5.52
CA TRP A 54 16.76 16.87 4.62
C TRP A 54 16.99 18.36 4.37
N LEU A 55 18.24 18.81 4.45
CA LEU A 55 18.64 20.22 4.30
C LEU A 55 17.80 21.24 5.11
N GLY A 56 17.38 20.85 6.31
CA GLY A 56 16.59 21.70 7.20
C GLY A 56 15.09 21.72 6.94
N VAL A 57 14.60 21.03 5.90
CA VAL A 57 13.16 20.83 5.64
C VAL A 57 12.73 19.50 6.25
N ASP A 58 11.66 19.48 7.03
CA ASP A 58 11.07 18.26 7.57
C ASP A 58 9.82 17.82 6.77
N ARG A 59 9.39 16.57 6.99
CA ARG A 59 8.23 15.97 6.33
C ARG A 59 6.92 16.75 6.45
N PHE A 60 6.76 17.59 7.47
CA PHE A 60 5.54 18.39 7.66
C PHE A 60 5.56 19.68 6.86
N HIS A 61 6.74 20.09 6.37
CA HIS A 61 6.98 21.32 5.62
C HIS A 61 7.51 21.07 4.20
N PHE A 62 7.61 19.80 3.77
CA PHE A 62 8.01 19.42 2.42
C PHE A 62 6.94 19.78 1.39
N ASP A 63 7.35 20.33 0.24
CA ASP A 63 6.47 20.65 -0.89
C ASP A 63 6.84 19.77 -2.09
N ALA A 64 5.91 18.90 -2.50
CA ALA A 64 6.09 17.92 -3.58
C ALA A 64 5.44 18.34 -4.91
N ARG A 65 5.05 19.61 -5.04
CA ARG A 65 4.41 20.17 -6.25
C ARG A 65 5.39 20.50 -7.37
#